data_AF-A0A953AGM0-F1
#
_entry.id   AF-A0A953AGM0-F1
#
_cell.length_a   1.000
_cell.length_b   1.000
_cell.length_c   1.000
_cell.angle_alpha   90.00
_cell.angle_beta   90.00
_cell.angle_gamma   90.00
#
_symmetry.space_group_name_H-M   'P 1'
#
loop_
_entity.id
_entity.type
_entity.pdbx_description
1 polymer ?
#
loop_
_entity_poly.entity_id
_entity_poly.type
_entity_poly.pdbx_seq_one_letter_code
_entity_poly.pdbx_strand_id
1 'polypeptide(L)'
;MEAGLSWRRLLPAQVSDLISQFAAAGALIVICIALSIASPVFLTLYNLFNIVSQTAVTAIIALGMTFVIITAGIDLSVGSVAALAGVLGVKMMVDLGLSWPLAVLGGTLVGGLAGLANGLLITRARLAPFIATLGMMSVSRGLVKANLNDPKVQAVLNPSCQHPPL
;
A
#
# COMPACT_ATOMS: atom_id res chain seq x y z
N MET A 1 -33.33 -24.38 -16.88
CA MET A 1 -32.85 -25.59 -16.17
C MET A 1 -31.70 -25.19 -15.24
N GLU A 2 -31.99 -24.34 -14.25
CA GLU A 2 -31.04 -24.03 -13.19
C GLU A 2 -31.49 -24.79 -11.95
N ALA A 3 -30.91 -25.96 -11.73
CA ALA A 3 -30.91 -26.58 -10.41
C ALA A 3 -29.95 -25.76 -9.54
N GLY A 4 -30.39 -24.57 -9.15
CA GLY A 4 -29.74 -23.77 -8.13
C GLY A 4 -29.80 -24.56 -6.82
N LEU A 5 -28.76 -25.34 -6.56
CA LEU A 5 -28.58 -26.00 -5.28
C LEU A 5 -28.49 -24.91 -4.20
N SER A 6 -29.66 -24.59 -3.63
CA SER A 6 -29.78 -23.75 -2.46
C SER A 6 -29.34 -24.56 -1.24
N TRP A 7 -28.03 -24.82 -1.15
CA TRP A 7 -27.38 -25.51 -0.02
C TRP A 7 -27.76 -24.93 1.35
N ARG A 8 -28.18 -23.66 1.36
CA ARG A 8 -28.73 -22.93 2.52
C ARG A 8 -30.02 -23.52 3.11
N ARG A 9 -30.75 -24.38 2.39
CA ARG A 9 -32.02 -24.98 2.86
C ARG A 9 -31.84 -26.33 3.56
N LEU A 10 -30.65 -26.92 3.49
CA LEU A 10 -30.37 -28.26 4.05
C LEU A 10 -29.68 -28.22 5.42
N LEU A 11 -29.31 -27.04 5.90
CA LEU A 11 -28.56 -26.86 7.14
C LEU A 11 -29.32 -25.97 8.14
N PRO A 12 -29.27 -26.27 9.45
CA PRO A 12 -29.82 -25.38 10.47
C PRO A 12 -29.16 -23.99 10.37
N ALA A 13 -29.91 -22.92 10.64
CA ALA A 13 -29.45 -21.53 10.46
C ALA A 13 -28.10 -21.24 11.14
N GLN A 14 -27.89 -21.83 12.33
CA GLN A 14 -26.65 -21.74 13.10
C GLN A 14 -25.41 -22.29 12.35
N VAL A 15 -25.59 -23.34 11.55
CA VAL A 15 -24.50 -23.96 10.77
C VAL A 15 -24.20 -23.13 9.52
N SER A 16 -25.21 -22.51 8.89
CA SER A 16 -25.00 -21.58 7.78
C SER A 16 -24.21 -20.34 8.21
N ASP A 17 -24.52 -19.79 9.39
CA ASP A 17 -23.81 -18.63 9.94
C ASP A 17 -22.36 -18.98 10.29
N LEU A 18 -22.13 -20.13 10.92
CA LEU A 18 -20.79 -20.63 11.24
C LEU A 18 -19.95 -20.86 9.97
N ILE A 19 -20.53 -21.50 8.95
CA ILE A 19 -19.85 -21.71 7.66
C ILE A 19 -19.50 -20.38 7.01
N SER A 20 -20.40 -19.39 7.02
CA SER A 20 -20.11 -18.08 6.40
C SER A 20 -19.02 -17.28 7.11
N GLN A 21 -18.89 -17.40 8.44
CA GLN A 21 -17.81 -16.79 9.20
C GLN A 21 -16.45 -17.43 8.88
N PHE A 22 -16.38 -18.76 8.76
CA PHE A 22 -15.13 -19.47 8.47
C PHE A 22 -14.86 -19.69 6.98
N ALA A 23 -15.80 -19.37 6.08
CA ALA A 23 -15.66 -19.57 4.65
C ALA A 23 -14.46 -18.83 4.07
N ALA A 24 -14.21 -17.59 4.50
CA ALA A 24 -13.06 -16.81 4.04
C ALA A 24 -11.72 -17.44 4.49
N ALA A 25 -11.64 -17.88 5.75
CA ALA A 25 -10.45 -18.56 6.27
C ALA A 25 -10.23 -19.92 5.59
N GLY A 26 -11.31 -20.70 5.38
CA GLY A 26 -11.25 -21.96 4.64
C GLY A 26 -10.81 -21.77 3.19
N ALA A 27 -11.36 -20.77 2.49
CA ALA A 27 -10.96 -20.42 1.13
C ALA A 27 -9.48 -20.00 1.07
N LEU A 28 -8.99 -19.25 2.08
CA LEU A 28 -7.59 -18.89 2.20
C LEU A 28 -6.68 -20.11 2.36
N ILE A 29 -7.06 -21.09 3.19
CA ILE A 29 -6.28 -22.32 3.35
C ILE A 29 -6.22 -23.10 2.04
N VAL A 30 -7.36 -23.27 1.36
CA VAL A 30 -7.43 -24.00 0.08
C VAL A 30 -6.56 -23.32 -0.98
N ILE A 31 -6.62 -22.00 -1.10
CA ILE A 31 -5.80 -21.28 -2.08
C ILE A 31 -4.32 -21.33 -1.73
N CYS A 32 -3.94 -21.27 -0.45
CA CYS A 32 -2.56 -21.43 -0.01
C CYS A 32 -1.99 -22.81 -0.37
N ILE A 33 -2.75 -23.88 -0.16
CA ILE A 33 -2.34 -25.24 -0.55
C ILE A 33 -2.19 -25.33 -2.07
N ALA A 34 -3.18 -24.86 -2.82
CA ALA A 34 -3.15 -24.88 -4.28
C ALA A 34 -1.93 -24.12 -4.83
N LEU A 35 -1.65 -22.92 -4.32
CA LEU A 35 -0.51 -22.10 -4.73
C LEU A 35 0.84 -22.69 -4.30
N SER A 36 0.89 -23.36 -3.15
CA SER A 36 2.09 -24.07 -2.70
C SER A 36 2.46 -25.23 -3.60
N ILE A 37 1.48 -25.89 -4.22
CA ILE A 37 1.70 -26.98 -5.18
C ILE A 37 2.02 -26.40 -6.57
N ALA A 38 1.31 -25.34 -6.97
CA ALA A 38 1.43 -24.75 -8.30
C ALA A 38 2.74 -23.97 -8.51
N SER A 39 3.34 -23.41 -7.44
CA SER A 39 4.57 -22.62 -7.53
C SER A 39 5.57 -22.97 -6.43
N PRO A 40 6.79 -23.42 -6.78
CA PRO A 40 7.84 -23.67 -5.79
C PRO A 40 8.34 -22.39 -5.11
N VAL A 41 8.05 -21.21 -5.69
CA VAL A 41 8.47 -19.91 -5.15
C VAL A 41 7.52 -19.42 -4.06
N PHE A 42 6.28 -19.93 -3.99
CA PHE A 42 5.22 -19.41 -3.12
C PHE A 42 5.60 -19.41 -1.62
N LEU A 43 6.12 -20.52 -1.11
CA LEU A 43 6.54 -20.66 0.29
C LEU A 43 8.00 -20.29 0.56
N THR A 44 8.70 -19.69 -0.41
CA THR A 44 10.08 -19.25 -0.17
C THR A 44 10.10 -18.12 0.86
N LEU A 45 11.13 -18.09 1.72
CA LEU A 45 11.31 -17.01 2.71
C LEU A 45 11.32 -15.64 2.04
N TYR A 46 11.96 -15.52 0.88
CA TYR A 46 11.98 -14.30 0.09
C TYR A 46 10.58 -13.82 -0.30
N ASN A 47 9.74 -14.70 -0.83
CA ASN A 47 8.37 -14.36 -1.18
C ASN A 47 7.52 -14.03 0.05
N LEU A 48 7.69 -14.76 1.15
CA LEU A 48 6.98 -14.51 2.39
C LEU A 48 7.34 -13.14 2.99
N PHE A 49 8.63 -12.78 3.03
CA PHE A 49 9.08 -11.46 3.47
C PHE A 49 8.57 -10.34 2.55
N ASN A 50 8.50 -10.57 1.24
CA ASN A 50 7.92 -9.61 0.30
C ASN A 50 6.43 -9.37 0.57
N ILE A 51 5.65 -10.44 0.76
CA ILE A 51 4.21 -10.35 1.08
C ILE A 51 4.00 -9.59 2.39
N VAL A 52 4.75 -9.96 3.44
CA VAL A 52 4.65 -9.30 4.75
C VAL A 52 5.05 -7.82 4.65
N SER A 53 6.13 -7.50 3.94
CA SER A 53 6.59 -6.12 3.79
C SER A 53 5.58 -5.26 3.03
N GLN A 54 5.02 -5.78 1.93
CA GLN A 54 3.98 -5.08 1.16
C GLN A 54 2.70 -4.89 2.00
N THR A 55 2.28 -5.94 2.72
CA THR A 55 1.10 -5.89 3.59
C THR A 55 1.30 -4.93 4.76
N ALA A 56 2.49 -4.89 5.35
CA ALA A 56 2.83 -4.00 6.45
C ALA A 56 2.68 -2.52 6.06
N VAL A 57 3.15 -2.14 4.86
CA VAL A 57 2.96 -0.78 4.34
C VAL A 57 1.49 -0.42 4.23
N THR A 58 0.67 -1.30 3.63
CA THR A 58 -0.78 -1.09 3.53
C THR A 58 -1.46 -1.05 4.89
N ALA A 59 -1.07 -1.89 5.84
CA ALA A 59 -1.62 -1.94 7.18
C ALA A 59 -1.34 -0.64 7.96
N ILE A 60 -0.12 -0.12 7.89
CA ILE A 60 0.25 1.16 8.54
C ILE A 60 -0.56 2.32 7.94
N ILE A 61 -0.68 2.37 6.60
CA ILE A 61 -1.50 3.38 5.93
C ILE A 61 -2.97 3.24 6.36
N ALA A 62 -3.52 2.02 6.38
CA ALA A 62 -4.89 1.76 6.80
C ALA A 62 -5.16 2.23 8.24
N LEU A 63 -4.23 1.98 9.16
CA LEU A 63 -4.29 2.50 10.53
C LEU A 63 -4.33 4.03 10.55
N GLY A 64 -3.48 4.71 9.78
CA GLY A 64 -3.53 6.17 9.64
C GLY A 64 -4.87 6.67 9.06
N MET A 65 -5.40 5.96 8.07
CA MET A 65 -6.67 6.27 7.43
C MET A 65 -7.87 6.13 8.36
N THR A 66 -7.81 5.29 9.41
CA THR A 66 -8.89 5.22 10.40
C THR A 66 -9.16 6.57 11.06
N PHE A 67 -8.11 7.33 11.38
CA PHE A 67 -8.26 8.68 11.96
C PHE A 67 -8.92 9.66 10.98
N VAL A 68 -8.60 9.55 9.68
CA VAL A 68 -9.22 10.36 8.63
C VAL A 68 -10.71 10.03 8.50
N ILE A 69 -11.07 8.76 8.53
CA ILE A 69 -12.47 8.32 8.41
C ILE A 69 -13.30 8.74 9.63
N ILE A 70 -12.75 8.64 10.84
CA ILE A 70 -13.45 9.06 12.08
C ILE A 70 -13.80 10.56 12.03
N THR A 71 -12.99 11.37 11.34
CA THR A 71 -13.28 12.80 11.11
C THR A 71 -14.23 13.06 9.93
N ALA A 72 -14.90 12.02 9.41
CA ALA A 72 -15.74 12.03 8.22
C ALA A 72 -15.02 12.54 6.95
N GLY A 73 -13.68 12.43 6.93
CA GLY A 73 -12.85 12.76 5.78
C GLY A 73 -12.67 11.57 4.83
N ILE A 74 -12.11 11.85 3.65
CA ILE A 74 -11.67 10.85 2.68
C ILE A 74 -10.29 11.28 2.20
N ASP A 75 -9.30 10.38 2.24
CA ASP A 75 -7.95 10.63 1.69
C ASP A 75 -7.58 9.62 0.61
N LEU A 76 -7.61 10.10 -0.64
CA LEU A 76 -7.19 9.35 -1.84
C LEU A 76 -5.69 9.48 -2.11
N SER A 77 -5.02 10.45 -1.49
CA SER A 77 -3.64 10.82 -1.82
C SER A 77 -2.60 9.89 -1.20
N VAL A 78 -2.93 9.17 -0.12
CA VAL A 78 -1.99 8.39 0.70
C VAL A 78 -1.07 7.48 -0.08
N GLY A 79 -1.57 6.77 -1.11
CA GLY A 79 -0.73 5.90 -1.93
C GLY A 79 0.29 6.68 -2.78
N SER A 80 -0.11 7.84 -3.31
CA SER A 80 0.77 8.69 -4.12
C SER A 80 1.77 9.46 -3.26
N VAL A 81 1.36 9.85 -2.05
CA VAL A 81 2.23 10.48 -1.04
C VAL A 81 3.26 9.48 -0.52
N ALA A 82 2.88 8.22 -0.25
CA ALA A 82 3.82 7.16 0.13
C ALA A 82 4.85 6.89 -0.97
N ALA A 83 4.43 6.85 -2.24
CA ALA A 83 5.35 6.73 -3.37
C ALA A 83 6.31 7.93 -3.46
N LEU A 84 5.81 9.15 -3.23
CA LEU A 84 6.64 10.36 -3.20
C LEU A 84 7.67 10.32 -2.07
N ALA A 85 7.25 9.92 -0.86
CA ALA A 85 8.13 9.77 0.29
C ALA A 85 9.26 8.76 0.02
N GLY A 86 8.94 7.62 -0.63
CA GLY A 86 9.94 6.63 -1.02
C GLY A 86 10.95 7.15 -2.05
N VAL A 87 10.46 7.76 -3.13
CA VAL A 87 11.35 8.29 -4.20
C VAL A 87 12.22 9.43 -3.68
N LEU A 88 11.68 10.33 -2.86
CA LEU A 88 12.48 11.39 -2.25
C LEU A 88 13.46 10.85 -1.21
N GLY A 89 13.13 9.79 -0.47
CA GLY A 89 14.06 9.10 0.41
C GLY A 89 15.26 8.53 -0.37
N VAL A 90 15.02 7.84 -1.49
CA VAL A 90 16.09 7.37 -2.38
C VAL A 90 16.92 8.54 -2.90
N LYS A 91 16.26 9.62 -3.35
CA LYS A 91 16.94 10.81 -3.85
C LYS A 91 17.82 11.46 -2.77
N MET A 92 17.37 11.50 -1.52
CA MET A 92 18.17 11.98 -0.39
C MET A 92 19.40 11.12 -0.15
N MET A 93 19.29 9.80 -0.26
CA MET A 93 20.46 8.92 -0.13
C MET A 93 21.46 9.11 -1.27
N VAL A 94 20.96 9.28 -2.50
CA VAL A 94 21.77 9.31 -3.71
C VAL A 94 22.40 10.68 -3.99
N ASP A 95 21.68 11.77 -3.74
CA ASP A 95 22.19 13.13 -3.98
C ASP A 95 22.92 13.72 -2.78
N LEU A 96 22.43 13.48 -1.56
CA LEU A 96 22.98 14.06 -0.34
C LEU A 96 23.86 13.08 0.44
N GLY A 97 23.95 11.82 0.01
CA GLY A 97 24.73 10.79 0.71
C GLY A 97 24.21 10.45 2.10
N LEU A 98 22.94 10.76 2.40
CA LEU A 98 22.36 10.55 3.72
C LEU A 98 22.20 9.05 4.03
N SER A 99 22.37 8.69 5.30
CA SER A 99 22.15 7.32 5.76
C SER A 99 20.67 6.93 5.68
N TRP A 100 20.39 5.63 5.54
CA TRP A 100 19.02 5.12 5.41
C TRP A 100 18.05 5.57 6.52
N PRO A 101 18.45 5.73 7.81
CA PRO A 101 17.53 6.20 8.84
C PRO A 101 17.11 7.66 8.62
N LEU A 102 18.05 8.51 8.16
CA LEU A 102 17.77 9.92 7.86
C LEU A 102 16.86 10.05 6.64
N ALA A 103 17.03 9.18 5.64
CA ALA A 103 16.14 9.13 4.49
C ALA A 103 14.71 8.72 4.87
N VAL A 104 14.54 7.77 5.80
CA VAL A 104 13.22 7.37 6.33
C VAL A 104 12.57 8.53 7.10
N LEU A 105 13.33 9.24 7.93
CA LEU A 105 12.83 10.44 8.61
C LEU A 105 12.42 11.52 7.61
N GLY A 106 13.25 11.79 6.59
CA GLY A 106 12.94 12.73 5.52
C GLY A 106 11.67 12.36 4.76
N GLY A 107 11.50 11.10 4.37
CA GLY A 107 10.28 10.61 3.72
C GLY A 107 9.05 10.73 4.62
N THR A 108 9.19 10.44 5.91
CA THR A 108 8.12 10.58 6.90
C THR A 108 7.68 12.05 7.04
N LEU A 109 8.64 12.98 7.06
CA LEU A 109 8.36 14.41 7.09
C LEU A 109 7.63 14.87 5.82
N VAL A 110 8.00 14.38 4.64
CA VAL A 110 7.27 14.66 3.39
C VAL A 110 5.82 14.19 3.49
N GLY A 111 5.58 12.98 4.00
CA GLY A 111 4.24 12.47 4.23
C GLY A 111 3.44 13.32 5.22
N GLY A 112 4.07 13.71 6.33
CA GLY A 112 3.46 14.59 7.34
C GLY A 112 3.12 15.98 6.79
N LEU A 113 3.99 16.57 5.96
CA LEU A 113 3.73 17.85 5.32
C LEU A 113 2.59 17.78 4.30
N ALA A 114 2.51 16.70 3.51
CA ALA A 114 1.39 16.47 2.60
C ALA A 114 0.06 16.29 3.37
N GLY A 115 0.07 15.53 4.47
CA GLY A 115 -1.08 15.38 5.35
C GLY A 115 -1.50 16.71 6.00
N LEU A 116 -0.53 17.51 6.45
CA LEU A 116 -0.78 18.84 7.00
C LEU A 116 -1.38 19.77 5.94
N ALA A 117 -0.87 19.75 4.70
CA ALA A 117 -1.41 20.53 3.60
C ALA A 117 -2.87 20.15 3.32
N ASN A 118 -3.19 18.86 3.22
CA ASN A 118 -4.56 18.37 3.09
C ASN A 118 -5.44 18.84 4.26
N GLY A 119 -4.97 18.69 5.49
CA GLY A 119 -5.69 19.12 6.69
C GLY A 119 -5.96 20.62 6.71
N LEU A 120 -5.00 21.45 6.32
CA LEU A 120 -5.16 22.91 6.24
C LEU A 120 -6.12 23.31 5.11
N LEU A 121 -6.04 22.67 3.95
CA LEU A 121 -6.97 22.91 2.84
C LEU A 121 -8.43 22.58 3.23
N ILE A 122 -8.63 21.51 3.98
CA ILE A 122 -9.96 21.10 4.44
C ILE A 122 -10.46 22.06 5.54
N THR A 123 -9.64 22.34 6.56
CA THR A 123 -10.07 23.11 7.74
C THR A 123 -10.11 24.62 7.52
N ARG A 124 -9.12 25.19 6.82
CA ARG A 124 -8.99 26.65 6.60
C ARG A 124 -9.61 27.07 5.28
N ALA A 125 -9.29 26.37 4.19
CA ALA A 125 -9.79 26.73 2.86
C ALA A 125 -11.20 26.17 2.57
N ARG A 126 -11.78 25.39 3.51
CA ARG A 126 -13.13 24.82 3.44
C ARG A 126 -13.38 24.01 2.16
N LEU A 127 -12.32 23.39 1.63
CA LEU A 127 -12.44 22.49 0.49
C LEU A 127 -13.04 21.15 0.93
N ALA A 128 -13.83 20.54 0.06
CA ALA A 128 -14.30 19.18 0.28
C ALA A 128 -13.09 18.22 0.37
N PRO A 129 -13.04 17.28 1.34
CA PRO A 129 -11.91 16.36 1.53
C PRO A 129 -11.49 15.59 0.28
N PHE A 130 -12.48 15.17 -0.51
CA PHE A 130 -12.25 14.49 -1.78
C PHE A 130 -11.48 15.36 -2.79
N ILE A 131 -11.80 16.64 -2.91
CA ILE A 131 -11.16 17.56 -3.87
C ILE A 131 -9.72 17.85 -3.44
N ALA A 132 -9.52 18.16 -2.14
CA ALA A 132 -8.19 18.42 -1.60
C ALA A 132 -7.26 17.23 -1.83
N THR A 133 -7.74 16.01 -1.54
CA THR A 133 -6.91 14.81 -1.61
C THR A 133 -6.73 14.29 -3.03
N LEU A 134 -7.70 14.47 -3.95
CA LEU A 134 -7.47 14.24 -5.38
C LEU A 134 -6.43 15.21 -5.98
N GLY A 135 -6.48 16.47 -5.56
CA GLY A 135 -5.48 17.47 -5.95
C GLY A 135 -4.08 17.06 -5.48
N MET A 136 -3.95 16.72 -4.20
CA MET A 136 -2.69 16.23 -3.63
C MET A 136 -2.20 14.96 -4.32
N MET A 137 -3.10 14.00 -4.63
CA MET A 137 -2.76 12.80 -5.38
C MET A 137 -2.12 13.15 -6.74
N SER A 138 -2.67 14.14 -7.44
CA SER A 138 -2.18 14.60 -8.74
C SER A 138 -0.79 15.26 -8.63
N VAL A 139 -0.61 16.13 -7.63
CA VAL A 139 0.67 16.78 -7.34
C VAL A 139 1.74 15.75 -6.99
N SER A 140 1.45 14.85 -6.05
CA SER A 140 2.40 13.82 -5.63
C SER A 140 2.79 12.90 -6.79
N ARG A 141 1.83 12.48 -7.63
CA ARG A 141 2.14 11.68 -8.83
C ARG A 141 3.01 12.43 -9.83
N GLY A 142 2.74 13.72 -10.05
CA GLY A 142 3.58 14.56 -10.92
C GLY A 142 5.03 14.62 -10.42
N LEU A 143 5.20 14.87 -9.12
CA LEU A 143 6.52 14.91 -8.48
C LEU A 143 7.23 13.55 -8.53
N VAL A 144 6.51 12.45 -8.27
CA VAL A 144 7.05 11.09 -8.38
C VAL A 144 7.61 10.86 -9.78
N LYS A 145 6.81 11.14 -10.82
CA LYS A 145 7.24 10.97 -12.22
C LYS A 145 8.46 11.84 -12.57
N ALA A 146 8.48 13.09 -12.09
CA ALA A 146 9.60 13.99 -12.34
C ALA A 146 10.92 13.47 -11.73
N ASN A 147 10.86 12.92 -10.51
CA ASN A 147 12.06 12.39 -9.84
C ASN A 147 12.46 11.00 -10.35
N LEU A 148 11.51 10.20 -10.86
CA LEU A 148 11.80 8.90 -11.48
C LEU A 148 12.54 9.02 -12.83
N ASN A 149 12.55 10.21 -13.45
CA ASN A 149 13.35 10.44 -14.66
C ASN A 149 14.83 10.69 -14.35
N ASP A 150 15.22 10.81 -13.07
CA ASP A 150 16.62 10.98 -12.68
C ASP A 150 17.41 9.67 -12.88
N PRO A 151 18.49 9.68 -13.69
CA PRO A 151 19.30 8.48 -13.96
C PRO A 151 19.86 7.83 -12.70
N LYS A 152 20.19 8.63 -11.66
CA LYS A 152 20.76 8.09 -10.43
C LYS A 152 19.71 7.33 -9.62
N VAL A 153 18.48 7.84 -9.58
CA VAL A 153 17.35 7.16 -8.93
C VAL A 153 17.00 5.90 -9.71
N GLN A 154 17.00 5.95 -11.05
CA GLN A 154 16.79 4.76 -11.88
C GLN A 154 17.88 3.70 -11.72
N ALA A 155 19.14 4.10 -11.55
CA ALA A 155 20.24 3.16 -11.32
C ALA A 155 20.03 2.34 -10.03
N VAL A 156 19.48 2.95 -8.98
CA VAL A 156 19.12 2.24 -7.74
C VAL A 156 17.96 1.28 -7.97
N LEU A 157 17.00 1.63 -8.82
CA LEU A 157 15.82 0.80 -9.10
C LEU A 157 16.09 -0.28 -10.16
N ASN A 158 17.19 -0.18 -10.92
CA ASN A 158 17.54 -1.12 -11.96
C ASN A 158 18.23 -2.38 -11.36
N PRO A 159 17.62 -3.58 -11.47
CA PRO A 159 18.22 -4.81 -10.97
C PRO A 159 19.58 -5.13 -11.60
N SER A 160 19.79 -4.70 -12.85
CA SER A 160 21.03 -4.93 -13.60
C SER A 160 22.24 -4.19 -13.01
N CYS A 161 22.03 -3.16 -12.19
CA CYS A 161 23.09 -2.38 -11.55
C CYS A 161 23.45 -2.91 -10.14
N GLN A 162 22.67 -3.83 -9.58
CA GLN A 162 22.83 -4.35 -8.22
C GLN A 162 23.70 -5.62 -8.14
N HIS A 163 24.02 -6.22 -9.29
CA HIS A 163 24.92 -7.37 -9.39
C HIS A 163 26.03 -7.08 -10.41
N PRO A 164 27.32 -7.25 -10.08
CA PRO A 164 28.38 -7.19 -11.10
C PRO A 164 28.15 -8.31 -12.14
N PRO A 165 28.41 -8.05 -13.44
CA PRO A 165 28.42 -9.12 -14.43
C PRO A 165 29.49 -10.14 -14.02
N LEU A 166 29.09 -11.41 -13.93
CA LEU A 166 29.98 -12.55 -13.66
C LEU A 166 31.03 -12.69 -14.78
#